data_AF-A0A2V9HED1-F1
#
_entry.id   AF-A0A2V9HED1-F1
#
_cell.length_a   1.000
_cell.length_b   1.000
_cell.length_c   1.000
_cell.angle_alpha   90.00
_cell.angle_beta   90.00
_cell.angle_gamma   90.00
#
_symmetry.space_group_name_H-M   'P 1'
#
loop_
_entity.id
_entity.type
_entity.pdbx_description
1 polymer ?
#
loop_
_entity_poly.entity_id
_entity_poly.type
_entity_poly.pdbx_seq_one_letter_code
_entity_poly.pdbx_strand_id
1 'polypeptide(L)'
;MIVLDASAAVDWLLQTSAGQSIERRIYSHNETLHAPHLLDLEVTQVLRRLALQGVVSAPRADEAVRDLLDLRVTRYPHLVLLPRIWQLRHNFS
;
A
#
# COMPACT_ATOMS: atom_id res chain seq x y z
N MET A 1 -8.41 -11.26 8.04
CA MET A 1 -8.28 -10.66 6.69
C MET A 1 -7.92 -9.19 6.84
N ILE A 2 -6.95 -8.68 6.08
CA ILE A 2 -6.54 -7.26 6.09
C ILE A 2 -6.65 -6.66 4.69
N VAL A 3 -7.27 -5.48 4.59
CA VAL A 3 -7.19 -4.64 3.39
C VAL A 3 -6.08 -3.62 3.59
N LEU A 4 -5.08 -3.63 2.71
CA LEU A 4 -3.93 -2.75 2.78
C LEU A 4 -4.21 -1.44 2.04
N ASP A 5 -4.07 -0.33 2.75
CA ASP A 5 -4.13 1.02 2.19
C ASP A 5 -2.77 1.46 1.64
N ALA A 6 -2.78 2.40 0.68
CA ALA A 6 -1.58 2.93 0.07
C ALA A 6 -0.67 3.65 1.07
N SER A 7 -1.22 4.41 2.02
CA SER A 7 -0.42 5.10 3.03
C SER A 7 0.31 4.11 3.95
N ALA A 8 -0.40 3.08 4.40
CA ALA A 8 0.15 2.00 5.22
C ALA A 8 1.22 1.19 4.47
N ALA A 9 1.02 0.95 3.17
CA ALA A 9 2.01 0.32 2.31
C ALA A 9 3.29 1.16 2.20
N VAL A 10 3.17 2.48 2.01
CA VAL A 10 4.33 3.38 1.96
C VAL A 10 5.08 3.38 3.29
N ASP A 11 4.37 3.46 4.41
CA ASP A 11 5.00 3.43 5.75
C ASP A 11 5.77 2.14 5.98
N TRP A 12 5.17 0.99 5.65
CA TRP A 12 5.83 -0.31 5.72
C TRP A 12 7.04 -0.37 4.79
N LEU A 13 6.86 -0.02 3.52
CA LEU A 13 7.92 -0.07 2.50
C LEU A 13 9.10 0.82 2.84
N LEU A 14 8.89 1.96 3.53
CA LEU A 14 9.94 2.87 3.96
C LEU A 14 10.44 2.58 5.38
N GLN A 15 9.86 1.58 6.06
CA GLN A 15 10.23 1.17 7.41
C GLN A 15 10.17 2.32 8.43
N THR A 16 9.12 3.16 8.32
CA THR A 16 8.84 4.20 9.31
C THR A 16 8.51 3.58 10.67
N SER A 17 8.46 4.38 11.73
CA SER A 17 8.07 3.88 13.06
C SER A 17 6.69 3.22 13.06
N ALA A 18 5.75 3.76 12.28
CA ALA A 18 4.45 3.14 12.01
C ALA A 18 4.62 1.87 11.16
N GLY A 19 5.43 1.93 10.10
CA GLY A 19 5.74 0.80 9.21
C GLY A 19 6.20 -0.46 9.93
N GLN A 20 7.06 -0.33 10.93
CA GLN A 20 7.55 -1.47 11.73
C GLN A 20 6.44 -2.17 12.52
N SER A 21 5.39 -1.44 12.91
CA SER A 21 4.21 -2.04 13.55
C SER A 21 3.29 -2.73 12.54
N ILE A 22 3.21 -2.18 11.31
CA ILE A 22 2.42 -2.70 10.20
C ILE A 22 3.02 -4.00 9.68
N GLU A 23 4.35 -4.10 9.61
CA GLU A 23 5.07 -5.28 9.12
C GLU A 23 4.64 -6.57 9.82
N ARG A 24 4.48 -6.52 11.14
CA ARG A 24 4.03 -7.69 11.94
C ARG A 24 2.64 -8.18 11.53
N ARG A 25 1.78 -7.28 11.05
CA ARG A 25 0.43 -7.63 10.57
C ARG A 25 0.48 -8.16 9.14
N ILE A 26 1.31 -7.57 8.28
CA ILE A 26 1.52 -8.01 6.90
C ILE A 26 2.02 -9.46 6.85
N TYR A 27 2.98 -9.82 7.70
CA TYR A 27 3.58 -11.15 7.74
C TYR A 27 2.97 -12.11 8.78
N SER A 28 1.83 -11.74 9.37
CA SER A 28 1.11 -12.64 10.28
C SER A 28 0.55 -13.84 9.51
N HIS A 29 0.85 -15.06 9.98
CA HIS A 29 0.43 -16.30 9.31
C HIS A 29 -1.09 -16.50 9.27
N ASN A 30 -1.84 -15.82 10.15
CA ASN A 30 -3.30 -15.91 10.22
C ASN A 30 -4.02 -14.87 9.36
N GLU A 31 -3.28 -13.98 8.69
CA GLU A 31 -3.83 -12.87 7.95
C GLU A 31 -3.54 -12.99 6.45
N THR A 32 -4.57 -12.75 5.64
CA THR A 32 -4.43 -12.60 4.19
C THR A 32 -4.50 -11.12 3.83
N LEU A 33 -3.62 -10.68 2.94
CA LEU A 33 -3.54 -9.29 2.50
C LEU A 33 -4.30 -9.08 1.18
N HIS A 34 -5.07 -7.99 1.13
CA HIS A 34 -5.94 -7.66 0.02
C HIS A 34 -5.84 -6.18 -0.34
N ALA A 35 -5.90 -5.81 -1.61
CA ALA A 35 -5.95 -4.41 -2.02
C ALA A 35 -6.55 -4.24 -3.43
N PRO A 36 -7.11 -3.06 -3.78
CA PRO A 36 -7.41 -2.75 -5.17
C PRO A 36 -6.13 -2.66 -6.01
N HIS A 37 -6.19 -2.93 -7.33
CA HIS A 37 -5.08 -2.68 -8.27
C HIS A 37 -4.56 -1.23 -8.23
N LEU A 38 -5.37 -0.29 -7.73
CA LEU A 38 -4.99 1.11 -7.57
C LEU A 38 -3.81 1.30 -6.60
N LEU A 39 -3.63 0.38 -5.63
CA LEU A 39 -2.54 0.40 -4.65
C LEU A 39 -1.18 0.61 -5.32
N ASP A 40 -0.89 -0.16 -6.37
CA ASP A 40 0.42 -0.15 -7.02
C ASP A 40 0.75 1.23 -7.61
N LEU A 41 -0.25 1.89 -8.20
CA LEU A 41 -0.09 3.22 -8.80
C LEU A 41 0.10 4.31 -7.74
N GLU A 42 -0.71 4.28 -6.68
CA GLU A 42 -0.64 5.26 -5.60
C GLU A 42 0.69 5.17 -4.85
N VAL A 43 1.10 3.96 -4.47
CA VAL A 43 2.37 3.74 -3.77
C VAL A 43 3.55 4.16 -4.64
N THR A 44 3.58 3.74 -5.91
CA THR A 44 4.66 4.12 -6.84
C THR A 44 4.72 5.63 -7.06
N GLN A 45 3.57 6.31 -7.14
CA GLN A 45 3.51 7.77 -7.26
C GLN A 45 4.12 8.47 -6.05
N VAL A 46 3.85 7.96 -4.84
CA VAL A 46 4.42 8.50 -3.60
C VAL A 46 5.92 8.27 -3.54
N LEU A 47 6.40 7.05 -3.79
CA LEU A 47 7.83 6.73 -3.82
C LEU A 47 8.60 7.60 -4.82
N ARG A 48 8.06 7.75 -6.04
CA ARG A 48 8.64 8.63 -7.06
C ARG A 48 8.76 10.08 -6.58
N ARG A 49 7.70 10.61 -5.95
CA ARG A 49 7.70 11.98 -5.42
C ARG A 49 8.78 12.16 -4.35
N LEU A 50 8.86 11.23 -3.40
CA LEU A 50 9.85 11.28 -2.31
C LEU A 50 11.28 11.17 -2.82
N ALA A 51 11.53 10.34 -3.84
CA ALA A 51 12.83 10.24 -4.50
C ALA A 51 13.23 11.54 -5.20
N LEU A 52 12.31 12.16 -5.96
CA LEU A 52 12.57 13.44 -6.64
C LEU A 52 12.81 14.59 -5.67
N GLN A 53 12.20 14.54 -4.49
CA GLN A 53 12.40 15.52 -3.43
C GLN A 53 13.67 15.27 -2.60
N GLY A 54 14.38 14.16 -2.83
CA GLY A 54 15.55 13.78 -2.06
C GLY A 54 15.26 13.31 -0.62
N VAL A 55 13.98 13.08 -0.29
CA VAL A 55 13.57 12.57 1.03
C VAL A 55 13.95 11.10 1.19
N VAL A 56 13.90 10.35 0.10
CA VAL A 56 14.34 8.95 0.00
C VAL A 56 15.39 8.86 -1.11
N SER A 57 16.47 8.12 -0.89
CA SER A 57 17.47 7.93 -1.94
C SER A 57 16.90 7.10 -3.09
N ALA A 58 17.37 7.34 -4.33
CA ALA A 58 16.91 6.56 -5.48
C ALA A 58 17.08 5.03 -5.30
N PRO A 59 18.22 4.51 -4.80
CA PRO A 59 18.36 3.07 -4.55
C PRO A 59 17.35 2.53 -3.54
N ARG A 60 17.00 3.31 -2.51
CA ARG A 60 16.01 2.91 -1.50
C ARG A 60 14.59 2.89 -2.06
N ALA A 61 14.27 3.83 -2.94
CA ALA A 61 13.00 3.83 -3.67
C ALA A 61 12.89 2.63 -4.62
N ASP A 62 13.97 2.28 -5.34
CA ASP A 62 14.01 1.11 -6.21
C ASP A 62 13.86 -0.22 -5.45
N GLU A 63 14.43 -0.31 -4.24
CA GLU A 63 14.19 -1.42 -3.32
C GLU A 63 12.72 -1.48 -2.89
N ALA A 64 12.14 -0.37 -2.46
CA ALA A 64 10.73 -0.32 -2.06
C ALA A 64 9.77 -0.72 -3.21
N VAL A 65 10.08 -0.36 -4.45
CA VAL A 65 9.28 -0.81 -5.61
C VAL A 65 9.39 -2.32 -5.80
N ARG A 66 10.57 -2.91 -5.64
CA ARG A 66 10.74 -4.38 -5.73
C ARG A 66 9.98 -5.09 -4.61
N ASP A 67 10.08 -4.60 -3.38
CA ASP A 67 9.34 -5.16 -2.24
C ASP A 67 7.82 -5.11 -2.45
N LEU A 68 7.29 -4.05 -3.08
CA LEU A 68 5.88 -3.94 -3.44
C LEU A 68 5.45 -4.98 -4.48
N LEU A 69 6.32 -5.27 -5.45
CA LEU A 69 6.05 -6.27 -6.49
C LEU A 69 6.10 -7.70 -5.92
N ASP A 70 7.00 -7.95 -4.97
CA ASP A 70 7.14 -9.24 -4.29
C ASP A 70 6.10 -9.46 -3.17
N LEU A 71 5.36 -8.41 -2.80
CA LEU A 71 4.33 -8.48 -1.77
C LEU A 71 3.24 -9.49 -2.13
N ARG A 72 3.02 -10.45 -1.23
CA ARG A 72 1.96 -11.46 -1.32
C ARG A 72 0.58 -10.86 -0.98
N VAL A 73 0.08 -10.02 -1.87
CA VAL A 73 -1.22 -9.36 -1.77
C VAL A 73 -2.15 -9.82 -2.89
N THR A 74 -3.39 -10.14 -2.55
CA THR A 74 -4.44 -10.39 -3.54
C THR A 74 -4.95 -9.06 -4.05
N ARG A 75 -4.81 -8.81 -5.35
CA ARG A 75 -5.21 -7.55 -5.97
C ARG A 75 -6.57 -7.69 -6.66
N TYR A 76 -7.40 -6.65 -6.54
CA TYR A 76 -8.77 -6.64 -7.06
C TYR A 76 -8.99 -5.54 -8.10
N PRO A 77 -9.71 -5.81 -9.20
CA PRO A 77 -10.17 -4.75 -10.10
C PRO A 77 -11.10 -3.79 -9.36
N HIS A 78 -10.90 -2.48 -9.54
CA HIS A 78 -11.62 -1.47 -8.77
C HIS A 78 -12.96 -1.08 -9.41
N LEU A 79 -13.13 -1.26 -10.73
CA LEU A 79 -14.36 -0.86 -11.43
C LEU A 79 -15.62 -1.54 -10.85
N VAL A 80 -15.51 -2.82 -10.48
CA VAL A 80 -16.61 -3.59 -9.88
C VAL A 80 -16.98 -3.10 -8.47
N LEU A 81 -16.09 -2.37 -7.81
CA LEU A 81 -16.30 -1.84 -6.47
C LEU A 81 -16.97 -0.46 -6.48
N LEU A 82 -16.88 0.29 -7.59
CA LEU A 82 -17.35 1.68 -7.68
C LEU A 82 -18.81 1.89 -7.26
N PRO A 83 -19.79 1.06 -7.68
CA PRO A 83 -21.18 1.25 -7.26
C PRO A 83 -21.35 1.14 -5.75
N ARG A 84 -20.65 0.17 -5.13
CA ARG A 84 -20.72 -0.03 -3.67
C ARG A 84 -20.01 1.09 -2.92
N ILE A 85 -18.84 1.52 -3.39
CA ILE A 85 -18.12 2.67 -2.83
C ILE A 85 -19.03 3.90 -2.82
N TRP A 86 -19.73 4.20 -3.92
CA TRP A 86 -20.64 5.34 -4.01
C TRP A 86 -21.82 5.26 -3.02
N GLN A 87 -22.38 4.06 -2.82
CA GLN A 87 -23.42 3.85 -1.81
C GLN A 87 -22.92 4.11 -0.39
N LEU A 88 -21.63 3.87 -0.13
CA LEU A 88 -21.00 4.03 1.18
C LEU A 88 -20.52 5.45 1.47
N ARG A 89 -20.82 6.44 0.62
CA ARG A 89 -20.39 7.85 0.79
C ARG A 89 -20.81 8.53 2.11
N HIS A 90 -21.71 7.93 2.88
CA HIS A 90 -22.17 8.44 4.18
C HIS A 90 -21.67 7.60 5.36
N ASN A 91 -20.86 6.57 5.12
CA ASN A 91 -20.46 5.61 6.16
C ASN A 91 -19.29 6.11 7.02
N PHE A 92 -18.57 7.12 6.56
CA PHE A 92 -17.49 7.78 7.29
C PHE A 92 -17.61 9.29 7.06
N SER A 93 -17.48 10.06 8.14
CA SER A 93 -17.47 11.53 8.15
C SER A 93 -16.08 12.05 8.50
#